data_AF-A0A2D6BHY1-F1
#
_entry.id   AF-A0A2D6BHY1-F1
#
_cell.length_a   1.000
_cell.length_b   1.000
_cell.length_c   1.000
_cell.angle_alpha   90.00
_cell.angle_beta   90.00
_cell.angle_gamma   90.00
#
_symmetry.space_group_name_H-M   'P 1'
#
loop_
_entity.id
_entity.type
_entity.pdbx_description
1 polymer ?
#
loop_
_entity_poly.entity_id
_entity_poly.type
_entity_poly.pdbx_seq_one_letter_code
_entity_poly.pdbx_strand_id
1 'polypeptide(L)'
;MKAVARAMALLLLVGLAGALASAQDRAVKVHKPLHRPAAELVPIAQLALGEEGTATADAGTNSLVLIGGAGRASEAQDQMARLLVALGLVRQLGRSDEAIAGEEVTTPSAPPSGKLPAAEPEPDRTRMRLEAERAFREGQAHLAADRIEEAARAFARAVELEPLEPEYHMYEAWSAYQAARVQVRVQRARLTACARKVAEEDESCAVAHTILGRLALDEANPGLARREFEAALLRDPEDTDAQAGLEKLER
;
A
#
# COMPACT_ATOMS: atom_id res chain seq x y z
N MET A 1 34.10 14.42 -0.40
CA MET A 1 33.67 15.83 -0.63
C MET A 1 32.20 15.97 -1.06
N LYS A 2 31.65 15.12 -1.96
CA LYS A 2 30.25 15.22 -2.41
C LYS A 2 29.19 14.99 -1.30
N ALA A 3 29.49 14.19 -0.28
CA ALA A 3 28.57 13.91 0.83
C ALA A 3 28.42 15.11 1.79
N VAL A 4 29.51 15.81 2.11
CA VAL A 4 29.51 16.98 2.99
C VAL A 4 28.78 18.17 2.34
N ALA A 5 28.97 18.37 1.03
CA ALA A 5 28.24 19.39 0.28
C ALA A 5 26.71 19.13 0.23
N ARG A 6 26.29 17.86 0.23
CA ARG A 6 24.87 17.46 0.25
C ARG A 6 24.23 17.62 1.63
N ALA A 7 24.95 17.25 2.69
CA ALA A 7 24.50 17.49 4.07
C ALA A 7 24.35 19.00 4.37
N MET A 8 25.28 19.83 3.87
CA MET A 8 25.15 21.28 3.95
C MET A 8 23.99 21.84 3.13
N ALA A 9 23.72 21.30 1.93
CA ALA A 9 22.58 21.73 1.12
C ALA A 9 21.24 21.40 1.79
N LEU A 10 21.14 20.24 2.46
CA LEU A 10 19.95 19.86 3.24
C LEU A 10 19.77 20.77 4.47
N LEU A 11 20.86 21.07 5.20
CA LEU A 11 20.86 22.01 6.33
C LEU A 11 20.53 23.45 5.89
N LEU A 12 20.99 23.86 4.71
CA LEU A 12 20.64 25.16 4.11
C LEU A 12 19.17 25.23 3.66
N LEU A 13 18.60 24.13 3.15
CA LEU A 13 17.17 24.05 2.83
C LEU A 13 16.29 24.09 4.09
N VAL A 14 16.69 23.39 5.15
CA VAL A 14 16.01 23.44 6.46
C VAL A 14 16.17 24.83 7.11
N GLY A 15 17.34 25.45 6.96
CA GLY A 15 17.62 26.79 7.49
C GLY A 15 16.90 27.93 6.74
N LEU A 16 16.79 27.87 5.41
CA LEU A 16 16.06 28.87 4.63
C LEU A 16 14.54 28.77 4.86
N ALA A 17 14.02 27.56 5.11
CA ALA A 17 12.62 27.37 5.49
C ALA A 17 12.32 27.95 6.88
N GLY A 18 13.27 27.91 7.82
CA GLY A 18 13.13 28.48 9.16
C GLY A 18 13.06 30.02 9.18
N ALA A 19 13.71 30.71 8.26
CA ALA A 19 13.77 32.18 8.24
C ALA A 19 12.53 32.87 7.65
N LEU A 20 11.67 32.14 6.91
CA LEU A 20 10.35 32.62 6.45
C LEU A 20 9.17 32.17 7.34
N ALA A 21 9.45 31.40 8.40
CA ALA A 21 8.44 30.76 9.25
C ALA A 21 8.04 31.59 10.48
N SER A 22 8.11 32.92 10.44
CA SER A 22 7.69 33.77 11.57
C SER A 22 6.20 34.19 11.53
N ALA A 23 5.34 33.51 10.78
CA ALA A 23 3.90 33.82 10.76
C ALA A 23 2.93 32.65 10.51
N GLN A 24 3.40 31.43 10.26
CA GLN A 24 2.51 30.28 10.04
C GLN A 24 3.06 29.06 10.78
N ASP A 25 2.20 28.47 11.59
CA ASP A 25 2.39 27.31 12.45
C ASP A 25 2.65 26.02 11.65
N ARG A 26 3.72 26.03 10.85
CA ARG A 26 4.13 24.92 9.96
C ARG A 26 5.07 24.00 10.72
N ALA A 27 4.63 22.77 10.94
CA ALA A 27 5.45 21.69 11.47
C ALA A 27 6.07 20.87 10.33
N VAL A 28 7.26 20.36 10.60
CA VAL A 28 7.97 19.41 9.73
C VAL A 28 8.03 18.08 10.47
N LYS A 29 7.49 17.01 9.87
CA LYS A 29 7.63 15.64 10.36
C LYS A 29 8.42 14.80 9.39
N VAL A 30 9.33 13.98 9.91
CA VAL A 30 10.13 13.05 9.13
C VAL A 30 9.72 11.62 9.49
N HIS A 31 9.26 10.88 8.49
CA HIS A 31 8.86 9.48 8.62
C HIS A 31 9.84 8.59 7.84
N LYS A 32 10.32 7.51 8.46
CA LYS A 32 11.22 6.55 7.81
C LYS A 32 10.49 5.24 7.55
N PRO A 33 9.97 5.01 6.34
CA PRO A 33 9.35 3.75 5.98
C PRO A 33 10.37 2.60 6.02
N LEU A 34 10.02 1.51 6.72
CA LEU A 34 10.87 0.33 6.90
C LEU A 34 10.84 -0.63 5.71
N HIS A 35 9.69 -0.74 5.04
CA HIS A 35 9.44 -1.80 4.04
C HIS A 35 9.06 -1.25 2.66
N ARG A 36 9.17 0.07 2.46
CA ARG A 36 8.79 0.75 1.22
C ARG A 36 9.74 1.90 0.92
N PRO A 37 10.03 2.19 -0.35
CA PRO A 37 10.73 3.40 -0.71
C PRO A 37 9.83 4.62 -0.41
N ALA A 38 10.38 5.64 0.23
CA ALA A 38 9.66 6.86 0.59
C ALA A 38 9.03 7.55 -0.63
N ALA A 39 9.65 7.42 -1.81
CA ALA A 39 9.11 7.94 -3.07
C ALA A 39 7.74 7.36 -3.44
N GLU A 40 7.48 6.09 -3.15
CA GLU A 40 6.17 5.46 -3.41
C GLU A 40 5.08 5.99 -2.47
N LEU A 41 5.45 6.50 -1.30
CA LEU A 41 4.52 7.02 -0.30
C LEU A 41 4.16 8.50 -0.52
N VAL A 42 4.91 9.22 -1.35
CA VAL A 42 4.69 10.65 -1.61
C VAL A 42 3.26 10.96 -2.07
N PRO A 43 2.67 10.26 -3.07
CA PRO A 43 1.31 10.57 -3.53
C PRO A 43 0.25 10.37 -2.44
N ILE A 44 0.42 9.32 -1.62
CA ILE A 44 -0.50 8.99 -0.52
C ILE A 44 -0.39 10.05 0.58
N ALA A 45 0.83 10.42 0.95
CA ALA A 45 1.08 11.44 1.94
C ALA A 45 0.62 12.83 1.48
N GLN A 46 0.80 13.14 0.19
CA GLN A 46 0.32 14.39 -0.40
C GLN A 46 -1.21 14.47 -0.40
N LEU A 47 -1.89 13.35 -0.67
CA LEU A 47 -3.35 13.27 -0.58
C LEU A 47 -3.85 13.52 0.85
N ALA A 48 -3.17 12.94 1.85
CA ALA A 48 -3.53 13.10 3.26
C ALA A 48 -3.25 14.52 3.81
N LEU A 49 -2.24 15.21 3.26
CA LEU A 49 -1.93 16.59 3.62
C LEU A 49 -2.91 17.62 3.01
N GLY A 50 -3.53 17.29 1.87
CA GLY A 50 -4.38 18.20 1.11
C GLY A 50 -3.61 19.37 0.48
N GLU A 51 -4.29 20.48 0.19
CA GLU A 51 -3.69 21.65 -0.48
C GLU A 51 -2.76 22.48 0.42
N GLU A 52 -2.85 22.30 1.73
CA GLU A 52 -2.14 23.11 2.73
C GLU A 52 -0.79 22.52 3.17
N GLY A 53 -0.40 21.36 2.62
CA GLY A 53 0.84 20.69 2.96
C GLY A 53 1.58 20.12 1.75
N THR A 54 2.82 19.70 1.99
CA THR A 54 3.71 19.15 0.96
C THR A 54 4.41 17.91 1.50
N ALA A 55 4.39 16.83 0.72
CA ALA A 55 5.15 15.63 0.99
C ALA A 55 6.32 15.53 0.01
N THR A 56 7.53 15.26 0.50
CA THR A 56 8.71 15.00 -0.34
C THR A 56 9.47 13.78 0.17
N ALA A 57 10.18 13.08 -0.71
CA ALA A 57 11.01 11.95 -0.33
C ALA A 57 12.49 12.27 -0.56
N ASP A 58 13.33 11.95 0.42
CA ASP A 58 14.78 11.94 0.29
C ASP A 58 15.24 10.55 -0.15
N ALA A 59 15.65 10.43 -1.42
CA ALA A 59 16.16 9.20 -2.00
C ALA A 59 17.46 8.71 -1.34
N GLY A 60 18.22 9.59 -0.69
CA GLY A 60 19.48 9.21 -0.03
C GLY A 60 19.29 8.51 1.31
N THR A 61 18.23 8.87 2.04
CA THR A 61 17.97 8.34 3.39
C THR A 61 16.71 7.51 3.50
N ASN A 62 15.99 7.33 2.39
CA ASN A 62 14.66 6.73 2.34
C ASN A 62 13.69 7.37 3.34
N SER A 63 13.79 8.69 3.53
CA SER A 63 12.93 9.43 4.48
C SER A 63 11.84 10.16 3.73
N LEU A 64 10.62 10.12 4.27
CA LEU A 64 9.48 10.91 3.82
C LEU A 64 9.35 12.15 4.72
N VAL A 65 9.39 13.33 4.13
CA VAL A 65 9.28 14.62 4.83
C VAL A 65 7.90 15.20 4.56
N LEU A 66 7.15 15.44 5.63
CA LEU A 66 5.81 16.02 5.63
C LEU A 66 5.89 17.44 6.18
N ILE A 67 5.44 18.42 5.39
CA ILE A 67 5.41 19.83 5.77
C ILE A 67 3.96 20.29 5.74
N GLY A 68 3.44 20.82 6.85
CA GLY A 68 2.05 21.31 6.93
C GLY A 68 1.76 21.95 8.27
N GLY A 69 0.52 22.36 8.53
CA GLY A 69 0.13 22.83 9.86
C GLY A 69 0.42 21.79 10.95
N ALA A 70 0.75 22.23 12.18
CA ALA A 70 1.17 21.34 13.27
C ALA A 70 0.26 20.11 13.50
N GLY A 71 -1.06 20.29 13.40
CA GLY A 71 -2.02 19.18 13.45
C GLY A 71 -2.06 18.31 12.18
N ARG A 72 -1.99 18.94 11.00
CA ARG A 72 -2.14 18.28 9.69
C ARG A 72 -1.01 17.31 9.38
N ALA A 73 0.24 17.65 9.72
CA ALA A 73 1.36 16.75 9.48
C ALA A 73 1.26 15.46 10.32
N SER A 74 0.73 15.57 11.54
CA SER A 74 0.46 14.41 12.40
C SER A 74 -0.73 13.60 11.89
N GLU A 75 -1.80 14.27 11.54
CA GLU A 75 -3.02 13.62 11.03
C GLU A 75 -2.74 12.90 9.70
N ALA A 76 -1.96 13.50 8.81
CA ALA A 76 -1.57 12.88 7.55
C ALA A 76 -0.72 11.62 7.77
N GLN A 77 0.17 11.62 8.77
CA GLN A 77 0.93 10.44 9.15
C GLN A 77 0.01 9.32 9.66
N ASP A 78 -0.96 9.65 10.51
CA ASP A 78 -1.93 8.70 11.04
C ASP A 78 -2.88 8.15 9.96
N GLN A 79 -3.38 9.01 9.08
CA GLN A 79 -4.22 8.63 7.93
C GLN A 79 -3.44 7.73 6.96
N MET A 80 -2.19 8.06 6.66
CA MET A 80 -1.31 7.23 5.85
C MET A 80 -1.10 5.85 6.49
N ALA A 81 -0.83 5.80 7.80
CA ALA A 81 -0.72 4.53 8.53
C ALA A 81 -2.01 3.70 8.44
N ARG A 82 -3.19 4.32 8.56
CA ARG A 82 -4.49 3.65 8.41
C ARG A 82 -4.72 3.13 6.99
N LEU A 83 -4.40 3.92 5.97
CA LEU A 83 -4.54 3.51 4.56
C LEU A 83 -3.62 2.34 4.23
N LEU A 84 -2.38 2.35 4.74
CA LEU A 84 -1.44 1.25 4.56
C LEU A 84 -1.94 -0.04 5.23
N VAL A 85 -2.55 0.05 6.41
CA VAL A 85 -3.18 -1.12 7.06
C VAL A 85 -4.42 -1.59 6.30
N ALA A 86 -5.29 -0.67 5.87
CA ALA A 86 -6.52 -1.00 5.15
C ALA A 86 -6.27 -1.64 3.78
N LEU A 87 -5.19 -1.25 3.11
CA LEU A 87 -4.74 -1.86 1.85
C LEU A 87 -4.00 -3.20 2.07
N GLY A 88 -3.90 -3.68 3.31
CA GLY A 88 -3.18 -4.91 3.66
C GLY A 88 -1.66 -4.80 3.50
N LEU A 89 -1.13 -3.58 3.38
CA LEU A 89 0.28 -3.31 3.04
C LEU A 89 1.19 -3.24 4.27
N VAL A 90 0.63 -3.14 5.48
CA VAL A 90 1.40 -3.19 6.75
C VAL A 90 0.57 -3.93 7.82
N ARG A 91 1.14 -4.97 8.44
CA ARG A 91 0.60 -5.56 9.68
C ARG A 91 0.95 -4.66 10.86
N GLN A 92 -0.03 -3.92 11.39
CA GLN A 92 -0.04 -3.17 12.66
C GLN A 92 1.27 -2.43 13.03
N LEU A 93 1.30 -1.11 12.83
CA LEU A 93 2.33 -0.26 13.43
C LEU A 93 2.08 -0.15 14.94
N GLY A 94 2.96 -0.75 15.74
CA GLY A 94 3.12 -0.41 17.15
C GLY A 94 3.50 1.06 17.26
N ARG A 95 2.77 1.80 18.13
CA ARG A 95 3.10 3.18 18.51
C ARG A 95 4.53 3.24 19.03
N SER A 96 5.39 3.98 18.33
CA SER A 96 6.66 4.46 18.86
C SER A 96 6.58 5.98 18.93
N ASP A 97 5.93 6.47 19.99
CA ASP A 97 6.09 7.85 20.45
C ASP A 97 7.45 7.94 21.15
N GLU A 98 8.49 8.34 20.42
CA GLU A 98 9.67 8.95 21.03
C GLU A 98 9.70 10.42 20.65
N ALA A 99 9.20 11.23 21.59
CA ALA A 99 9.42 12.66 21.63
C ALA A 99 10.91 12.92 21.90
N ILE A 100 11.62 13.44 20.90
CA ILE A 100 12.99 13.93 21.09
C ILE A 100 12.89 15.33 21.70
N ALA A 101 12.94 15.39 23.03
CA ALA A 101 13.28 16.58 23.78
C ALA A 101 14.78 16.90 23.58
N GLY A 102 15.10 18.18 23.52
CA GLY A 102 16.40 18.69 23.07
C GLY A 102 17.61 18.15 23.83
N GLU A 103 18.67 17.86 23.09
CA GLU A 103 20.01 17.64 23.62
C GLU A 103 21.00 18.50 22.82
N GLU A 104 21.83 19.23 23.56
CA GLU A 104 22.77 20.24 23.08
C GLU A 104 23.84 19.64 22.17
N VAL A 105 24.08 20.34 21.06
CA VAL A 105 25.14 20.06 20.09
C VAL A 105 26.50 20.33 20.75
N THR A 106 27.16 19.28 21.22
CA THR A 106 28.61 19.27 21.40
C THR A 106 29.25 18.55 20.20
N THR A 107 30.15 19.27 19.53
CA THR A 107 30.85 18.84 18.30
C THR A 107 31.64 17.53 18.49
N PRO A 108 31.53 16.53 17.60
CA PRO A 108 32.42 15.38 17.65
C PRO A 108 33.74 15.67 16.92
N SER A 109 34.82 15.52 17.67
CA SER A 109 36.20 15.37 17.19
C SER A 109 36.33 14.17 16.24
N ALA A 110 37.22 14.30 15.26
CA ALA A 110 37.44 13.36 14.17
C ALA A 110 37.72 11.91 14.64
N PRO A 111 37.21 10.87 13.95
CA PRO A 111 37.56 9.50 14.26
C PRO A 111 38.96 9.15 13.71
N PRO A 112 39.80 8.43 14.46
CA PRO A 112 41.04 7.87 13.93
C PRO A 112 40.73 6.78 12.91
N SER A 113 41.45 6.79 11.79
CA SER A 113 41.40 5.78 10.74
C SER A 113 41.89 4.42 11.27
N GLY A 114 40.98 3.67 11.91
CA GLY A 114 41.14 2.25 12.17
C GLY A 114 40.56 1.45 11.00
N LYS A 115 41.35 0.53 10.44
CA LYS A 115 40.85 -0.51 9.52
C LYS A 115 39.65 -1.20 10.17
N LEU A 116 38.46 -1.10 9.56
CA LEU A 116 37.30 -1.88 9.98
C LEU A 116 37.67 -3.37 9.91
N PRO A 117 37.59 -4.15 11.00
CA PRO A 117 37.66 -5.59 10.93
C PRO A 117 36.48 -6.08 10.08
N ALA A 118 36.75 -7.02 9.17
CA ALA A 118 35.70 -7.73 8.45
C ALA A 118 34.80 -8.40 9.51
N ALA A 119 33.58 -7.90 9.68
CA ALA A 119 32.62 -8.47 10.62
C ALA A 119 32.37 -9.92 10.22
N GLU A 120 32.72 -10.86 11.09
CA GLU A 120 32.39 -12.26 10.91
C GLU A 120 30.86 -12.41 10.83
N PRO A 121 30.31 -13.29 9.97
CA PRO A 121 28.87 -13.46 9.85
C PRO A 121 28.32 -14.02 11.16
N GLU A 122 27.54 -13.21 11.88
CA GLU A 122 26.80 -13.62 13.07
C GLU A 122 25.98 -14.89 12.76
N PRO A 123 26.12 -15.98 13.54
CA PRO A 123 25.52 -17.28 13.23
C PRO A 123 23.99 -17.23 13.05
N ASP A 124 23.31 -16.30 13.74
CA ASP A 124 21.87 -16.09 13.62
C ASP A 124 21.47 -15.56 12.23
N ARG A 125 22.29 -14.71 11.63
CA ARG A 125 22.03 -14.15 10.29
C ARG A 125 22.12 -15.22 9.21
N THR A 126 23.12 -16.10 9.34
CA THR A 126 23.30 -17.25 8.43
C THR A 126 22.10 -18.20 8.51
N ARG A 127 21.60 -18.45 9.72
CA ARG A 127 20.41 -19.27 9.94
C ARG A 127 19.15 -18.64 9.34
N MET A 128 18.91 -17.34 9.57
CA MET A 128 17.76 -16.63 9.01
C MET A 128 17.77 -16.68 7.48
N ARG A 129 18.92 -16.48 6.85
CA ARG A 129 19.06 -16.57 5.39
C ARG A 129 18.75 -17.97 4.85
N LEU A 130 19.21 -19.02 5.54
CA LEU A 130 18.91 -20.40 5.15
C LEU A 130 17.40 -20.72 5.29
N GLU A 131 16.78 -20.21 6.35
CA GLU A 131 15.33 -20.35 6.57
C GLU A 131 14.53 -19.56 5.51
N ALA A 132 15.00 -18.36 5.11
CA ALA A 132 14.39 -17.56 4.06
C ALA A 132 14.43 -18.31 2.71
N GLU A 133 15.59 -18.86 2.35
CA GLU A 133 15.77 -19.65 1.13
C GLU A 133 14.91 -20.91 1.12
N ARG A 134 14.73 -21.56 2.28
CA ARG A 134 13.82 -22.70 2.40
C ARG A 134 12.37 -22.26 2.14
N ALA A 135 11.92 -21.19 2.78
CA ALA A 135 10.57 -20.66 2.60
C ALA A 135 10.34 -20.23 1.14
N PHE A 136 11.34 -19.65 0.49
CA PHE A 136 11.28 -19.30 -0.93
C PHE A 136 11.08 -20.53 -1.83
N ARG A 137 11.86 -21.60 -1.63
CA ARG A 137 11.72 -22.86 -2.39
C ARG A 137 10.38 -23.55 -2.13
N GLU A 138 9.89 -23.51 -0.90
CA GLU A 138 8.55 -23.99 -0.57
C GLU A 138 7.47 -23.20 -1.33
N GLY A 139 7.60 -21.87 -1.40
CA GLY A 139 6.72 -21.02 -2.20
C GLY A 139 6.74 -21.37 -3.69
N GLN A 140 7.93 -21.61 -4.27
CA GLN A 140 8.07 -22.07 -5.66
C GLN A 140 7.41 -23.43 -5.88
N ALA A 141 7.58 -24.37 -4.95
CA ALA A 141 6.92 -25.68 -5.03
C ALA A 141 5.39 -25.59 -4.93
N HIS A 142 4.87 -24.67 -4.11
CA HIS A 142 3.44 -24.40 -4.03
C HIS A 142 2.90 -23.77 -5.32
N LEU A 143 3.62 -22.81 -5.92
CA LEU A 143 3.24 -22.24 -7.23
C LEU A 143 3.23 -23.30 -8.33
N ALA A 144 4.25 -24.16 -8.39
CA ALA A 144 4.32 -25.24 -9.37
C ALA A 144 3.15 -26.24 -9.21
N ALA A 145 2.58 -26.33 -8.01
CA ALA A 145 1.42 -27.16 -7.69
C ALA A 145 0.09 -26.38 -7.70
N ASP A 146 0.05 -25.16 -8.24
CA ASP A 146 -1.13 -24.26 -8.31
C ASP A 146 -1.79 -23.98 -6.94
N ARG A 147 -1.03 -24.11 -5.85
CA ARG A 147 -1.45 -23.82 -4.47
C ARG A 147 -1.12 -22.37 -4.11
N ILE A 148 -1.88 -21.45 -4.71
CA ILE A 148 -1.58 -20.02 -4.73
C ILE A 148 -1.56 -19.38 -3.33
N GLU A 149 -2.49 -19.75 -2.46
CA GLU A 149 -2.55 -19.17 -1.09
C GLU A 149 -1.39 -19.65 -0.22
N GLU A 150 -1.01 -20.92 -0.32
CA GLU A 150 0.15 -21.49 0.35
C GLU A 150 1.45 -20.86 -0.16
N ALA A 151 1.55 -20.66 -1.48
CA ALA A 151 2.69 -19.97 -2.09
C ALA A 151 2.84 -18.55 -1.53
N ALA A 152 1.75 -17.78 -1.47
CA ALA A 152 1.76 -16.42 -0.92
C ALA A 152 2.24 -16.38 0.53
N ARG A 153 1.78 -17.33 1.38
CA ARG A 153 2.24 -17.44 2.77
C ARG A 153 3.74 -17.76 2.87
N ALA A 154 4.24 -18.67 2.03
CA ALA A 154 5.64 -19.06 2.04
C ALA A 154 6.58 -17.94 1.56
N PHE A 155 6.20 -17.20 0.50
CA PHE A 155 6.99 -16.04 0.05
C PHE A 155 6.96 -14.87 1.03
N ALA A 156 5.82 -14.59 1.66
CA ALA A 156 5.75 -13.60 2.74
C ALA A 156 6.73 -13.95 3.88
N ARG A 157 6.85 -15.24 4.21
CA ARG A 157 7.82 -15.71 5.21
C ARG A 157 9.27 -15.49 4.77
N ALA A 158 9.58 -15.70 3.49
CA ALA A 158 10.92 -15.41 2.96
C ALA A 158 11.28 -13.93 3.05
N VAL A 159 10.33 -13.03 2.73
CA VAL A 159 10.47 -11.57 2.88
C VAL A 159 10.65 -11.15 4.33
N GLU A 160 9.91 -11.73 5.27
CA GLU A 160 10.06 -11.46 6.70
C GLU A 160 11.47 -11.80 7.21
N LEU A 161 12.05 -12.89 6.71
CA LEU A 161 13.36 -13.39 7.13
C LEU A 161 14.53 -12.66 6.46
N GLU A 162 14.39 -12.28 5.19
CA GLU A 162 15.41 -11.54 4.43
C GLU A 162 14.75 -10.39 3.63
N PRO A 163 14.49 -9.24 4.27
CA PRO A 163 13.73 -8.15 3.67
C PRO A 163 14.50 -7.39 2.58
N LEU A 164 15.80 -7.63 2.43
CA LEU A 164 16.64 -6.96 1.44
C LEU A 164 16.72 -7.73 0.11
N GLU A 165 16.18 -8.94 0.03
CA GLU A 165 16.23 -9.76 -1.19
C GLU A 165 15.07 -9.39 -2.14
N PRO A 166 15.31 -8.65 -3.23
CA PRO A 166 14.24 -8.16 -4.11
C PRO A 166 13.47 -9.28 -4.81
N GLU A 167 14.11 -10.44 -5.07
CA GLU A 167 13.42 -11.57 -5.69
C GLU A 167 12.27 -12.08 -4.81
N TYR A 168 12.47 -12.13 -3.48
CA TYR A 168 11.43 -12.59 -2.55
C TYR A 168 10.20 -11.69 -2.58
N HIS A 169 10.40 -10.36 -2.62
CA HIS A 169 9.32 -9.38 -2.76
C HIS A 169 8.55 -9.52 -4.08
N MET A 170 9.25 -9.78 -5.18
CA MET A 170 8.60 -9.97 -6.48
C MET A 170 7.65 -11.18 -6.45
N TYR A 171 8.08 -12.32 -5.90
CA TYR A 171 7.25 -13.52 -5.81
C TYR A 171 6.12 -13.40 -4.78
N GLU A 172 6.36 -12.73 -3.65
CA GLU A 172 5.32 -12.40 -2.67
C GLU A 172 4.21 -11.56 -3.32
N ALA A 173 4.57 -10.45 -3.97
CA ALA A 173 3.61 -9.58 -4.62
C ALA A 173 2.84 -10.29 -5.74
N TRP A 174 3.52 -11.11 -6.55
CA TRP A 174 2.90 -11.86 -7.64
C TRP A 174 1.91 -12.91 -7.12
N SER A 175 2.30 -13.69 -6.11
CA SER A 175 1.43 -14.72 -5.53
C SER A 175 0.25 -14.11 -4.77
N ALA A 176 0.44 -13.00 -4.06
CA ALA A 176 -0.63 -12.24 -3.43
C ALA A 176 -1.64 -11.69 -4.45
N TYR A 177 -1.15 -11.14 -5.58
CA TYR A 177 -1.99 -10.70 -6.70
C TYR A 177 -2.83 -11.85 -7.26
N GLN A 178 -2.24 -13.01 -7.48
CA GLN A 178 -2.97 -14.19 -7.96
C GLN A 178 -4.02 -14.67 -6.95
N ALA A 179 -3.68 -14.74 -5.66
CA ALA A 179 -4.61 -15.13 -4.61
C ALA A 179 -5.83 -14.20 -4.57
N ALA A 180 -5.59 -12.88 -4.62
CA ALA A 180 -6.65 -11.88 -4.67
C ALA A 180 -7.57 -12.06 -5.89
N ARG A 181 -7.02 -12.37 -7.07
CA ARG A 181 -7.82 -12.65 -8.27
C ARG A 181 -8.70 -13.87 -8.13
N VAL A 182 -8.19 -14.96 -7.54
CA VAL A 182 -8.98 -16.17 -7.28
C VAL A 182 -10.14 -15.84 -6.34
N GLN A 183 -9.86 -15.11 -5.26
CA GLN A 183 -10.89 -14.69 -4.30
C GLN A 183 -11.97 -13.82 -4.95
N VAL A 184 -11.60 -12.84 -5.79
CA VAL A 184 -12.56 -12.02 -6.55
C VAL A 184 -13.46 -12.89 -7.43
N ARG A 185 -12.89 -13.90 -8.13
CA ARG A 185 -13.67 -14.83 -8.95
C ARG A 185 -14.66 -15.66 -8.11
N VAL A 186 -14.23 -16.14 -6.95
CA VAL A 186 -15.10 -16.92 -6.03
C VAL A 186 -16.24 -16.06 -5.50
N GLN A 187 -15.96 -14.84 -5.05
CA GLN A 187 -17.00 -13.92 -4.55
C GLN A 187 -17.97 -13.52 -5.67
N ARG A 188 -17.46 -13.29 -6.88
CA ARG A 188 -18.30 -13.01 -8.06
C ARG A 188 -19.23 -14.19 -8.38
N ALA A 189 -18.71 -15.42 -8.39
CA ALA A 189 -19.53 -16.61 -8.63
C ALA A 189 -20.61 -16.79 -7.56
N ARG A 190 -20.27 -16.57 -6.28
CA ARG A 190 -21.23 -16.62 -5.17
C ARG A 190 -22.31 -15.55 -5.31
N LEU A 191 -21.93 -14.30 -5.60
CA LEU A 191 -22.88 -13.21 -5.80
C LEU A 191 -23.82 -13.49 -6.97
N THR A 192 -23.28 -14.00 -8.08
CA THR A 192 -24.08 -14.42 -9.25
C THR A 192 -25.11 -15.48 -8.87
N ALA A 193 -24.68 -16.53 -8.14
CA ALA A 193 -25.58 -17.60 -7.71
C ALA A 193 -26.69 -17.09 -6.77
N CYS A 194 -26.34 -16.23 -5.81
CA CYS A 194 -27.32 -15.61 -4.92
C CYS A 194 -28.31 -14.72 -5.68
N ALA A 195 -27.83 -13.84 -6.57
CA ALA A 195 -28.68 -12.94 -7.33
C ALA A 195 -29.65 -13.70 -8.25
N ARG A 196 -29.18 -14.76 -8.91
CA ARG A 196 -30.05 -15.64 -9.71
C ARG A 196 -31.13 -16.30 -8.85
N LYS A 197 -30.75 -16.87 -7.71
CA LYS A 197 -31.70 -17.51 -6.81
C LYS A 197 -32.79 -16.51 -6.35
N VAL A 198 -32.41 -15.28 -6.02
CA VAL A 198 -33.38 -14.24 -5.66
C VAL A 198 -34.31 -13.91 -6.82
N ALA A 199 -33.78 -13.77 -8.04
CA ALA A 199 -34.61 -13.51 -9.22
C ALA A 199 -35.55 -14.68 -9.58
N GLU A 200 -35.17 -15.92 -9.24
CA GLU A 200 -36.00 -17.12 -9.39
C GLU A 200 -37.10 -17.22 -8.32
N GLU A 201 -36.81 -16.83 -7.08
CA GLU A 201 -37.78 -16.87 -5.96
C GLU A 201 -38.73 -15.66 -5.96
N ASP A 202 -38.24 -14.50 -6.39
CA ASP A 202 -38.99 -13.26 -6.51
C ASP A 202 -38.71 -12.61 -7.88
N GLU A 203 -39.57 -12.92 -8.84
CA GLU A 203 -39.50 -12.36 -10.18
C GLU A 203 -39.67 -10.84 -10.21
N SER A 204 -40.12 -10.19 -9.13
CA SER A 204 -40.30 -8.73 -9.05
C SER A 204 -39.07 -7.99 -8.48
N CYS A 205 -38.05 -8.72 -8.02
CA CYS A 205 -36.87 -8.13 -7.40
C CYS A 205 -35.96 -7.42 -8.43
N ALA A 206 -36.16 -6.12 -8.63
CA ALA A 206 -35.36 -5.29 -9.55
C ALA A 206 -33.85 -5.33 -9.21
N VAL A 207 -33.50 -5.26 -7.91
CA VAL A 207 -32.11 -5.25 -7.43
C VAL A 207 -31.32 -6.49 -7.88
N ALA A 208 -31.96 -7.66 -7.92
CA ALA A 208 -31.31 -8.89 -8.37
C ALA A 208 -30.88 -8.79 -9.84
N HIS A 209 -31.75 -8.26 -10.70
CA HIS A 209 -31.45 -8.01 -12.10
C HIS A 209 -30.39 -6.92 -12.29
N THR A 210 -30.41 -5.84 -11.50
CA THR A 210 -29.37 -4.80 -11.52
C THR A 210 -27.98 -5.36 -11.16
N ILE A 211 -27.90 -6.23 -10.16
CA ILE A 211 -26.66 -6.92 -9.80
C ILE A 211 -26.18 -7.84 -10.95
N LEU A 212 -27.08 -8.63 -11.53
CA LEU A 212 -26.74 -9.51 -12.66
C LEU A 212 -26.27 -8.72 -13.88
N GLY A 213 -26.87 -7.57 -14.18
CA GLY A 213 -26.44 -6.68 -15.24
C GLY A 213 -25.02 -6.13 -15.03
N ARG A 214 -24.70 -5.73 -13.80
CA ARG A 214 -23.33 -5.28 -13.43
C ARG A 214 -22.31 -6.40 -13.58
N LEU A 215 -22.64 -7.60 -13.11
CA LEU A 215 -21.76 -8.77 -13.22
C LEU A 215 -21.50 -9.14 -14.69
N ALA A 216 -22.51 -9.00 -15.56
CA ALA A 216 -22.36 -9.23 -16.98
C ALA A 216 -21.47 -8.18 -17.68
N LEU A 217 -21.52 -6.90 -17.27
CA LEU A 217 -20.56 -5.88 -17.74
C LEU A 217 -19.11 -6.25 -17.37
N ASP A 218 -18.93 -6.65 -16.11
CA ASP A 218 -17.66 -7.08 -15.54
C ASP A 218 -17.07 -8.34 -16.21
N GLU A 219 -17.90 -9.10 -16.92
CA GLU A 219 -17.55 -10.28 -17.73
C GLU A 219 -17.45 -9.95 -19.23
N ALA A 220 -17.55 -8.67 -19.60
CA ALA A 220 -17.57 -8.20 -20.99
C ALA A 220 -18.67 -8.86 -21.84
N ASN A 221 -19.84 -9.11 -21.24
CA ASN A 221 -21.03 -9.64 -21.91
C ASN A 221 -22.12 -8.56 -22.00
N PRO A 222 -22.01 -7.62 -22.97
CA PRO A 222 -22.92 -6.48 -23.07
C PRO A 222 -24.36 -6.86 -23.39
N GLY A 223 -24.57 -7.97 -24.12
CA GLY A 223 -25.91 -8.45 -24.46
C GLY A 223 -26.67 -8.95 -23.24
N LEU A 224 -26.02 -9.75 -22.39
CA LEU A 224 -26.60 -10.18 -21.12
C LEU A 224 -26.80 -8.98 -20.19
N ALA A 225 -25.81 -8.08 -20.09
CA ALA A 225 -25.91 -6.89 -19.26
C ALA A 225 -27.14 -6.04 -19.61
N ARG A 226 -27.34 -5.75 -20.90
CA ARG A 226 -28.50 -5.00 -21.40
C ARG A 226 -29.81 -5.66 -20.96
N ARG A 227 -29.95 -6.97 -21.21
CA ARG A 227 -31.16 -7.72 -20.88
C ARG A 227 -31.50 -7.64 -19.38
N GLU A 228 -30.50 -7.80 -18.51
CA GLU A 228 -30.74 -7.75 -17.07
C GLU A 228 -31.06 -6.33 -16.59
N PHE A 229 -30.41 -5.29 -17.12
CA PHE A 229 -30.77 -3.91 -16.77
C PHE A 229 -32.17 -3.51 -17.26
N GLU A 230 -32.56 -3.91 -18.47
CA GLU A 230 -33.92 -3.73 -18.98
C GLU A 230 -34.94 -4.48 -18.11
N ALA A 231 -34.60 -5.69 -17.65
CA ALA A 231 -35.43 -6.44 -16.72
C ALA A 231 -35.59 -5.70 -15.38
N ALA A 232 -34.52 -5.11 -14.84
CA ALA A 232 -34.59 -4.30 -13.63
C ALA A 232 -35.52 -3.09 -13.81
N LEU A 233 -35.37 -2.32 -14.90
CA LEU A 233 -36.18 -1.13 -15.17
C LEU A 233 -37.65 -1.43 -15.46
N LEU A 234 -37.96 -2.63 -15.96
CA LEU A 234 -39.34 -3.08 -16.10
C LEU A 234 -40.04 -3.22 -14.73
N ARG A 235 -39.28 -3.56 -13.67
CA ARG A 235 -39.77 -3.80 -12.31
C ARG A 235 -39.71 -2.55 -11.45
N ASP A 236 -38.62 -1.81 -11.57
CA ASP A 236 -38.41 -0.52 -10.93
C ASP A 236 -37.90 0.50 -11.96
N PRO A 237 -38.82 1.29 -12.57
CA PRO A 237 -38.43 2.31 -13.55
C PRO A 237 -37.51 3.41 -13.01
N GLU A 238 -37.46 3.59 -11.68
CA GLU A 238 -36.63 4.60 -11.01
C GLU A 238 -35.26 4.05 -10.57
N ASP A 239 -34.91 2.81 -10.94
CA ASP A 239 -33.59 2.22 -10.64
C ASP A 239 -32.47 2.95 -11.39
N THR A 240 -31.90 3.96 -10.72
CA THR A 240 -30.79 4.77 -11.23
C THR A 240 -29.54 3.95 -11.58
N ASP A 241 -29.32 2.83 -10.91
CA ASP A 241 -28.16 1.97 -11.15
C ASP A 241 -28.32 1.19 -12.47
N ALA A 242 -29.54 0.73 -12.76
CA ALA A 242 -29.87 0.08 -14.03
C ALA A 242 -29.85 1.07 -15.21
N GLN A 243 -30.39 2.29 -15.01
CA GLN A 243 -30.31 3.38 -16.02
C GLN A 243 -28.85 3.69 -16.38
N ALA A 244 -28.01 3.95 -15.38
CA ALA A 244 -26.59 4.21 -15.59
C ALA A 244 -25.85 3.01 -16.23
N GLY A 245 -26.30 1.79 -15.94
CA GLY A 245 -25.81 0.56 -16.57
C GLY A 245 -26.06 0.52 -18.09
N LEU A 246 -27.26 0.88 -18.53
CA LEU A 246 -27.61 0.97 -19.95
C LEU A 246 -26.88 2.10 -20.66
N GLU A 247 -26.76 3.29 -20.05
CA GLU A 247 -26.00 4.41 -20.64
C GLU A 247 -24.54 4.04 -20.92
N LYS A 248 -23.91 3.24 -20.04
CA LYS A 248 -22.54 2.76 -20.24
C LYS A 248 -22.40 1.81 -21.44
N LEU A 249 -23.46 1.10 -21.82
CA LEU A 249 -23.47 0.18 -22.96
C LEU A 249 -23.62 0.89 -24.31
N GLU A 250 -24.00 2.17 -24.29
CA GLU A 250 -24.27 2.97 -25.50
C GLU A 250 -23.11 3.90 -25.88
N ARG A 251 -22.09 4.00 -25.02
CA ARG A 251 -20.86 4.75 -25.26
C ARG A 251 -19.76 3.85 -25.83
#